data_AF-A0A7L3N847-F1
#
_entry.id   AF-A0A7L3N847-F1
#
_cell.length_a   1.000
_cell.length_b   1.000
_cell.length_c   1.000
_cell.angle_alpha   90.00
_cell.angle_beta   90.00
_cell.angle_gamma   90.00
#
_symmetry.space_group_name_H-M   'P 1'
#
loop_
_entity.id
_entity.type
_entity.pdbx_description
1 polymer ?
#
loop_
_entity_poly.entity_id
_entity_poly.type
_entity_poly.pdbx_seq_one_letter_code
_entity_poly.pdbx_strand_id
1 'polypeptide(L)'
;SQTDCYVNLSLPTASPETVRTRTIKNCKDPVWNETFNFRIQSQVKNILEMKVYDENAVIEDNLLFTVLFDVAKIQLGETVRLFFQLDPKVISVLIAFFSLSFSPVPPEKLVTNGVLVSREISCLEVLVDHRQMKKEPSEKDFVFSVKGSYEESQTLSLGSSQVPVEPLHFHYIKYSPSDLQLALAEQQPHSCSCPSGKEKTDCHASLTIPLDSLPFKEKVTVAKDETIDLLVKSNDWSKNLDVRLEFDLCMEEKNFLQKRRKFVASALKKALNLKRDLQDHEV
;
A
#
# COMPACT_ATOMS: atom_id res chain seq x y z
N SER A 1 29.94 18.45 -17.23
CA SER A 1 29.60 18.20 -15.81
C SER A 1 29.60 16.69 -15.59
N GLN A 2 29.85 16.24 -14.36
CA GLN A 2 29.57 14.86 -13.97
C GLN A 2 28.14 14.78 -13.42
N THR A 3 27.56 13.59 -13.39
CA THR A 3 26.19 13.36 -12.91
C THR A 3 26.13 13.37 -11.38
N ASP A 4 25.03 13.85 -10.84
CA ASP A 4 24.67 13.88 -9.43
C ASP A 4 23.70 12.72 -9.15
N CYS A 5 24.22 11.52 -8.88
CA CYS A 5 23.41 10.31 -8.95
C CYS A 5 22.73 9.92 -7.64
N TYR A 6 21.47 9.49 -7.71
CA TYR A 6 20.77 8.75 -6.65
C TYR A 6 19.93 7.60 -7.21
N VAL A 7 19.50 6.69 -6.34
CA VAL A 7 18.64 5.55 -6.69
C VAL A 7 17.34 5.63 -5.90
N ASN A 8 16.21 5.58 -6.61
CA ASN A 8 14.89 5.34 -6.06
C ASN A 8 14.60 3.84 -6.06
N LEU A 9 14.10 3.31 -4.95
CA LEU A 9 13.66 1.94 -4.81
C LEU A 9 12.17 1.90 -4.49
N SER A 10 11.41 1.17 -5.31
CA SER A 10 9.97 0.96 -5.12
C SER A 10 9.66 -0.53 -5.12
N LEU A 11 8.88 -0.98 -4.13
CA LEU A 11 8.38 -2.35 -4.05
C LEU A 11 6.88 -2.32 -3.72
N PRO A 12 6.01 -2.13 -4.72
CA PRO A 12 4.58 -1.82 -4.49
C PRO A 12 3.82 -2.88 -3.70
N THR A 13 4.24 -4.15 -3.78
CA THR A 13 3.62 -5.26 -3.03
C THR A 13 3.98 -5.28 -1.54
N ALA A 14 4.99 -4.52 -1.14
CA ALA A 14 5.50 -4.43 0.23
C ALA A 14 5.28 -3.07 0.88
N SER A 15 5.37 -1.98 0.12
CA SER A 15 5.19 -0.62 0.60
C SER A 15 4.63 0.29 -0.50
N PRO A 16 3.72 1.21 -0.18
CA PRO A 16 3.30 2.27 -1.11
C PRO A 16 4.40 3.32 -1.33
N GLU A 17 5.38 3.39 -0.43
CA GLU A 17 6.42 4.40 -0.48
C GLU A 17 7.57 4.02 -1.41
N THR A 18 8.11 5.04 -2.08
CA THR A 18 9.40 4.95 -2.76
C THR A 18 10.46 5.51 -1.82
N VAL A 19 11.47 4.71 -1.51
CA VAL A 19 12.63 5.14 -0.73
C VAL A 19 13.75 5.58 -1.68
N ARG A 20 14.57 6.54 -1.26
CA ARG A 20 15.67 7.06 -2.07
C ARG A 20 16.98 7.03 -1.32
N THR A 21 18.07 6.78 -2.03
CA THR A 21 19.42 7.02 -1.51
C THR A 21 19.70 8.52 -1.43
N ARG A 22 20.78 8.89 -0.73
CA ARG A 22 21.36 10.22 -0.89
C ARG A 22 21.89 10.43 -2.31
N THR A 23 21.97 11.68 -2.72
CA THR A 23 22.61 12.06 -3.97
C THR A 23 24.13 12.12 -3.80
N ILE A 24 24.86 11.43 -4.67
CA ILE A 24 26.32 11.54 -4.77
C ILE A 24 26.65 12.47 -5.92
N LYS A 25 27.13 13.67 -5.58
CA LYS A 25 27.37 14.74 -6.54
C LYS A 25 28.66 14.54 -7.34
N ASN A 26 28.61 14.91 -8.61
CA ASN A 26 29.71 14.96 -9.56
C ASN A 26 30.58 13.69 -9.52
N CYS A 27 29.94 12.52 -9.62
CA CYS A 27 30.63 11.24 -9.54
C CYS A 27 30.15 10.26 -10.62
N LYS A 28 31.09 9.71 -11.39
CA LYS A 28 30.82 8.68 -12.42
C LYS A 28 30.69 7.26 -11.87
N ASP A 29 31.21 7.01 -10.67
CA ASP A 29 31.17 5.70 -9.99
C ASP A 29 30.64 5.89 -8.56
N PRO A 30 29.34 6.24 -8.41
CA PRO A 30 28.75 6.56 -7.12
C PRO A 30 28.67 5.33 -6.21
N VAL A 31 29.09 5.50 -4.95
CA VAL A 31 28.97 4.48 -3.89
C VAL A 31 28.05 5.02 -2.80
N TRP A 32 26.81 4.54 -2.77
CA TRP A 32 25.82 4.97 -1.77
C TRP A 32 26.03 4.29 -0.41
N ASN A 33 26.20 2.96 -0.41
CA ASN A 33 26.31 2.12 0.80
C ASN A 33 25.13 2.30 1.78
N GLU A 34 23.91 2.35 1.23
CA GLU A 34 22.67 2.45 2.01
C GLU A 34 21.90 1.13 1.94
N THR A 35 21.20 0.79 3.02
CA THR A 35 20.43 -0.44 3.14
C THR A 35 18.97 -0.10 3.44
N PHE A 36 18.07 -0.67 2.65
CA PHE A 36 16.63 -0.53 2.80
C PHE A 36 16.00 -1.88 3.12
N ASN A 37 15.00 -1.89 4.00
CA ASN A 37 14.34 -3.11 4.43
C ASN A 37 12.87 -3.08 3.98
N PHE A 38 12.43 -4.16 3.34
CA PHE A 38 11.04 -4.34 2.92
C PHE A 38 10.50 -5.63 3.53
N ARG A 39 9.28 -5.56 4.08
CA ARG A 39 8.54 -6.76 4.51
C ARG A 39 7.71 -7.26 3.33
N ILE A 40 8.08 -8.41 2.77
CA ILE A 40 7.43 -8.98 1.60
C ILE A 40 6.52 -10.17 1.96
N GLN A 41 5.52 -10.43 1.12
CA GLN A 41 4.73 -11.65 1.16
C GLN A 41 5.25 -12.64 0.12
N SER A 42 5.74 -13.79 0.54
CA SER A 42 6.42 -14.76 -0.35
C SER A 42 5.50 -15.40 -1.40
N GLN A 43 4.19 -15.43 -1.16
CA GLN A 43 3.20 -16.00 -2.08
C GLN A 43 2.70 -15.00 -3.13
N VAL A 44 3.17 -13.75 -3.13
CA VAL A 44 2.89 -12.77 -4.19
C VAL A 44 4.14 -12.49 -5.01
N LYS A 45 3.94 -12.04 -6.25
CA LYS A 45 5.05 -11.66 -7.12
C LYS A 45 5.64 -10.32 -6.65
N ASN A 46 6.86 -10.34 -6.12
CA ASN A 46 7.55 -9.14 -5.62
C ASN A 46 8.58 -8.67 -6.66
N ILE A 47 8.27 -7.57 -7.36
CA ILE A 47 9.18 -6.94 -8.31
C ILE A 47 9.72 -5.65 -7.69
N LEU A 48 10.99 -5.64 -7.34
CA LEU A 48 11.70 -4.44 -6.90
C LEU A 48 12.06 -3.61 -8.13
N GLU A 49 11.57 -2.38 -8.18
CA GLU A 49 11.97 -1.39 -9.16
C GLU A 49 13.07 -0.50 -8.57
N MET A 50 14.20 -0.40 -9.26
CA MET A 50 15.30 0.50 -8.94
C MET A 50 15.51 1.47 -10.10
N LYS A 51 15.32 2.76 -9.85
CA LYS A 51 15.48 3.83 -10.84
C LYS A 51 16.67 4.71 -10.47
N VAL A 52 17.63 4.83 -11.37
CA VAL A 52 18.82 5.67 -11.20
C VAL A 52 18.56 7.02 -11.85
N TYR A 53 18.73 8.10 -11.10
CA TYR A 53 18.50 9.47 -11.54
C TYR A 53 19.77 10.31 -11.47
N ASP A 54 19.83 11.34 -12.32
CA ASP A 54 20.73 12.49 -12.23
C ASP A 54 19.96 13.68 -11.65
N GLU A 55 20.29 14.07 -10.43
CA GLU A 55 19.64 15.14 -9.69
C GLU A 55 19.97 16.50 -10.30
N ASN A 56 18.93 17.28 -10.61
CA ASN A 56 19.09 18.59 -11.19
C ASN A 56 18.45 19.65 -10.28
N ALA A 57 19.20 20.69 -9.94
CA ALA A 57 18.71 21.72 -9.01
C ALA A 57 17.61 22.63 -9.60
N VAL A 58 17.48 22.67 -10.93
CA VAL A 58 16.65 23.64 -11.67
C VAL A 58 15.53 23.00 -12.48
N ILE A 59 15.76 21.79 -12.99
CA ILE A 59 14.82 21.03 -13.82
C ILE A 59 14.51 19.70 -13.13
N GLU A 60 13.49 19.01 -13.62
CA GLU A 60 13.20 17.64 -13.16
C GLU A 60 14.42 16.74 -13.33
N ASP A 61 14.62 15.85 -12.36
CA ASP A 61 15.72 14.91 -12.34
C ASP A 61 15.64 13.99 -13.56
N ASN A 62 16.78 13.79 -14.21
CA ASN A 62 16.84 12.98 -15.42
C ASN A 62 16.93 11.50 -15.05
N LEU A 63 15.93 10.72 -15.43
CA LEU A 63 15.96 9.26 -15.27
C LEU A 63 17.01 8.66 -16.21
N LEU A 64 18.05 8.08 -15.64
CA LEU A 64 19.13 7.45 -16.40
C LEU A 64 18.77 6.01 -16.75
N PHE A 65 18.33 5.22 -15.75
CA PHE A 65 18.11 3.79 -15.92
C PHE A 65 17.00 3.26 -15.00
N THR A 66 16.33 2.20 -15.44
CA THR A 66 15.36 1.43 -14.66
C THR A 66 15.75 -0.03 -14.65
N VAL A 67 15.82 -0.62 -13.45
CA VAL A 67 16.03 -2.05 -13.22
C VAL A 67 14.81 -2.63 -12.55
N LEU A 68 14.25 -3.69 -13.15
CA LEU A 68 13.17 -4.47 -12.54
C LEU A 68 13.74 -5.82 -12.09
N PHE A 69 13.68 -6.06 -10.78
CA PHE A 69 14.25 -7.25 -10.18
C PHE A 69 13.20 -8.08 -9.46
N ASP A 70 13.05 -9.32 -9.91
CA ASP A 70 12.20 -10.31 -9.29
C ASP A 70 12.87 -10.90 -8.04
N VAL A 71 12.37 -10.50 -6.87
CA VAL A 71 12.93 -10.87 -5.56
C VAL A 71 12.85 -12.38 -5.32
N ALA A 72 11.97 -13.11 -6.02
CA ALA A 72 11.87 -14.56 -5.94
C ALA A 72 13.17 -15.29 -6.38
N LYS A 73 14.12 -14.58 -7.02
CA LYS A 73 15.44 -15.10 -7.37
C LYS A 73 16.40 -15.19 -6.18
N ILE A 74 16.07 -14.57 -5.05
CA ILE A 74 16.88 -14.58 -3.82
C ILE A 74 16.44 -15.75 -2.95
N GLN A 75 17.39 -16.59 -2.52
CA GLN A 75 17.09 -17.68 -1.60
C GLN A 75 17.07 -17.18 -0.15
N LEU A 76 16.22 -17.82 0.65
CA LEU A 76 16.05 -17.47 2.05
C LEU A 76 17.28 -17.88 2.87
N GLY A 77 17.77 -16.95 3.69
CA GLY A 77 19.00 -17.09 4.48
C GLY A 77 20.28 -16.78 3.69
N GLU A 78 20.18 -16.45 2.41
CA GLU A 78 21.33 -16.14 1.56
C GLU A 78 21.52 -14.63 1.43
N THR A 79 22.79 -14.20 1.36
CA THR A 79 23.17 -12.85 0.94
C THR A 79 23.89 -12.94 -0.38
N VAL A 80 23.32 -12.34 -1.43
CA VAL A 80 23.86 -12.38 -2.79
C VAL A 80 24.24 -10.99 -3.26
N ARG A 81 25.32 -10.91 -4.03
CA ARG A 81 25.75 -9.70 -4.72
C ARG A 81 25.34 -9.81 -6.19
N LEU A 82 24.50 -8.89 -6.66
CA LEU A 82 24.03 -8.87 -8.04
C LEU A 82 24.58 -7.67 -8.80
N PHE A 83 24.78 -7.89 -10.10
CA PHE A 83 25.27 -6.92 -11.06
C PHE A 83 24.20 -6.74 -12.13
N PHE A 84 23.66 -5.54 -12.26
CA PHE A 84 22.63 -5.21 -13.24
C PHE A 84 23.24 -4.38 -14.36
N GLN A 85 23.37 -4.96 -15.55
CA GLN A 85 23.83 -4.24 -16.73
C GLN A 85 22.80 -3.18 -17.13
N LEU A 86 23.22 -1.92 -17.20
CA LEU A 86 22.34 -0.78 -17.46
C LEU A 86 22.31 -0.37 -18.94
N ASP A 87 23.47 -0.43 -19.60
CA ASP A 87 23.62 -0.16 -21.04
C ASP A 87 24.44 -1.29 -21.68
N PRO A 88 24.01 -1.93 -22.78
CA PRO A 88 24.80 -2.94 -23.47
C PRO A 88 26.01 -2.38 -24.25
N LYS A 89 26.03 -1.09 -24.57
CA LYS A 89 27.08 -0.43 -25.38
C LYS A 89 28.19 0.18 -24.51
N VAL A 90 27.91 0.46 -23.25
CA VAL A 90 28.84 1.03 -22.28
C VAL A 90 28.90 0.12 -21.08
N ILE A 91 30.08 -0.08 -20.48
CA ILE A 91 30.21 -0.85 -19.23
C ILE A 91 29.63 0.01 -18.09
N SER A 92 28.30 -0.04 -17.92
CA SER A 92 27.54 0.62 -16.86
C SER A 92 26.74 -0.43 -16.11
N VAL A 93 26.98 -0.56 -14.81
CA VAL A 93 26.44 -1.62 -13.97
C VAL A 93 25.98 -1.04 -12.64
N LEU A 94 24.76 -1.37 -12.22
CA LEU A 94 24.33 -1.15 -10.85
C LEU A 94 24.66 -2.39 -10.02
N ILE A 95 25.35 -2.21 -8.89
CA ILE A 95 25.72 -3.29 -7.98
C ILE A 95 24.87 -3.16 -6.71
N ALA A 96 24.16 -4.23 -6.35
CA ALA A 96 23.38 -4.28 -5.12
C ALA A 96 23.58 -5.61 -4.38
N PHE A 97 23.46 -5.55 -3.06
CA PHE A 97 23.47 -6.73 -2.19
C PHE A 97 22.04 -6.98 -1.71
N PHE A 98 21.61 -8.24 -1.77
CA PHE A 98 20.30 -8.67 -1.31
C PHE A 98 20.46 -9.74 -0.27
N SER A 99 19.74 -9.61 0.84
CA SER A 99 19.61 -10.63 1.88
C SER A 99 18.15 -10.87 2.18
N LEU A 100 17.71 -12.12 2.18
CA LEU A 100 16.35 -12.50 2.52
C LEU A 100 16.33 -13.28 3.83
N SER A 101 15.52 -12.87 4.79
CA SER A 101 15.40 -13.51 6.10
C SER A 101 13.95 -13.69 6.53
N PHE A 102 13.70 -14.66 7.41
CA PHE A 102 12.38 -14.84 8.02
C PHE A 102 12.03 -13.65 8.92
N SER A 103 10.78 -13.21 8.85
CA SER A 103 10.20 -12.26 9.78
C SER A 103 9.57 -13.01 10.96
N PRO A 104 9.67 -12.53 12.21
CA PRO A 104 9.00 -13.14 13.37
C PRO A 104 7.48 -12.92 13.39
N VAL A 105 6.93 -12.20 12.40
CA VAL A 105 5.50 -11.91 12.29
C VAL A 105 4.71 -13.19 11.92
N PRO A 106 3.52 -13.42 12.50
CA PRO A 106 2.67 -14.55 12.14
C PRO A 106 2.38 -14.64 10.63
N PRO A 107 2.17 -15.85 10.08
CA PRO A 107 1.84 -16.01 8.67
C PRO A 107 0.46 -15.40 8.36
N GLU A 108 0.42 -14.65 7.26
CA GLU A 108 -0.80 -14.03 6.73
C GLU A 108 -1.73 -15.07 6.09
N LYS A 109 -3.04 -14.94 6.31
CA LYS A 109 -4.05 -15.79 5.67
C LYS A 109 -4.49 -15.17 4.34
N LEU A 110 -3.92 -15.65 3.25
CA LEU A 110 -4.25 -15.19 1.90
C LEU A 110 -5.44 -15.93 1.30
N VAL A 111 -6.25 -15.23 0.51
CA VAL A 111 -7.28 -15.83 -0.36
C VAL A 111 -6.80 -15.69 -1.81
N THR A 112 -6.77 -16.78 -2.57
CA THR A 112 -6.26 -16.76 -3.95
C THR A 112 -6.93 -17.79 -4.84
N ASN A 113 -7.00 -17.50 -6.14
CA ASN A 113 -7.33 -18.47 -7.19
C ASN A 113 -6.08 -19.01 -7.91
N GLY A 114 -4.87 -18.72 -7.41
CA GLY A 114 -3.60 -19.06 -8.06
C GLY A 114 -3.06 -17.98 -9.01
N VAL A 115 -3.84 -16.95 -9.30
CA VAL A 115 -3.40 -15.78 -10.12
C VAL A 115 -3.57 -14.48 -9.34
N LEU A 116 -4.78 -14.22 -8.85
CA LEU A 116 -5.09 -13.09 -8.00
C LEU A 116 -4.91 -13.48 -6.54
N VAL A 117 -4.35 -12.57 -5.75
CA VAL A 117 -4.16 -12.76 -4.30
C VAL A 117 -4.82 -11.60 -3.58
N SER A 118 -5.74 -11.94 -2.67
CA SER A 118 -6.28 -11.01 -1.68
C SER A 118 -5.50 -11.20 -0.38
N ARG A 119 -4.90 -10.09 0.06
CA ARG A 119 -4.14 -9.98 1.31
C ARG A 119 -5.07 -9.84 2.51
N GLU A 120 -4.57 -10.13 3.69
CA GLU A 120 -5.33 -9.99 4.93
C GLU A 120 -5.45 -8.50 5.29
N ILE A 121 -6.69 -8.03 5.42
CA ILE A 121 -7.01 -6.63 5.70
C ILE A 121 -7.41 -6.51 7.18
N SER A 122 -6.94 -5.45 7.81
CA SER A 122 -7.42 -4.98 9.10
C SER A 122 -8.15 -3.65 8.94
N CYS A 123 -9.10 -3.42 9.84
CA CYS A 123 -9.81 -2.16 9.93
C CYS A 123 -9.37 -1.44 11.21
N LEU A 124 -8.66 -0.33 11.02
CA LEU A 124 -8.30 0.59 12.09
C LEU A 124 -9.49 1.48 12.40
N GLU A 125 -9.97 1.45 13.64
CA GLU A 125 -11.03 2.33 14.13
C GLU A 125 -10.40 3.40 15.03
N VAL A 126 -10.56 4.67 14.64
CA VAL A 126 -10.06 5.83 15.37
C VAL A 126 -11.24 6.60 15.94
N LEU A 127 -11.30 6.66 17.26
CA LEU A 127 -12.30 7.37 18.04
C LEU A 127 -11.67 8.59 18.70
N VAL A 128 -12.33 9.73 18.55
CA VAL A 128 -11.88 11.04 19.01
C VAL A 128 -12.90 11.56 20.03
N ASP A 129 -12.54 11.58 21.31
CA ASP A 129 -13.37 12.20 22.35
C ASP A 129 -12.89 13.65 22.62
N HIS A 130 -13.80 14.60 22.42
CA HIS A 130 -13.57 16.02 22.59
C HIS A 130 -14.29 16.63 23.81
N ARG A 131 -14.98 15.79 24.62
CA ARG A 131 -15.81 16.25 25.76
C ARG A 131 -15.04 16.98 26.87
N GLN A 132 -13.70 16.92 26.88
CA GLN A 132 -12.85 17.57 27.90
C GLN A 132 -12.07 18.80 27.39
N MET A 133 -12.40 19.33 26.22
CA MET A 133 -11.79 20.59 25.74
C MET A 133 -12.18 21.73 26.69
N LYS A 134 -11.18 22.32 27.38
CA LYS A 134 -11.39 23.36 28.42
C LYS A 134 -11.71 24.76 27.85
N LYS A 135 -11.69 24.94 26.53
CA LYS A 135 -11.99 26.19 25.82
C LYS A 135 -12.99 25.87 24.70
N GLU A 136 -13.75 26.88 24.26
CA GLU A 136 -14.59 26.74 23.07
C GLU A 136 -13.75 26.11 21.94
N PRO A 137 -14.28 25.07 21.26
CA PRO A 137 -13.54 24.45 20.18
C PRO A 137 -13.31 25.51 19.12
N SER A 138 -12.05 25.94 18.95
CA SER A 138 -11.67 26.58 17.70
C SER A 138 -12.03 25.59 16.60
N GLU A 139 -12.81 26.05 15.61
CA GLU A 139 -13.17 25.26 14.43
C GLU A 139 -11.88 24.85 13.72
N LYS A 140 -11.38 23.67 14.10
CA LYS A 140 -10.11 23.12 13.66
C LYS A 140 -10.34 21.72 13.17
N ASP A 141 -9.77 21.51 11.99
CA ASP A 141 -9.81 20.25 11.28
C ASP A 141 -8.55 19.46 11.64
N PHE A 142 -8.73 18.19 11.94
CA PHE A 142 -7.66 17.24 12.22
C PHE A 142 -7.53 16.28 11.05
N VAL A 143 -6.33 16.12 10.53
CA VAL A 143 -6.03 15.18 9.45
C VAL A 143 -5.41 13.93 10.04
N PHE A 144 -6.08 12.81 9.82
CA PHE A 144 -5.61 11.47 10.16
C PHE A 144 -5.17 10.79 8.88
N SER A 145 -3.95 10.25 8.83
CA SER A 145 -3.46 9.54 7.65
C SER A 145 -2.80 8.22 8.02
N VAL A 146 -3.02 7.21 7.19
CA VAL A 146 -2.42 5.88 7.30
C VAL A 146 -1.93 5.51 5.92
N LYS A 147 -0.62 5.59 5.71
CA LYS A 147 -0.04 5.33 4.39
C LYS A 147 -0.27 3.88 3.96
N GLY A 148 -0.77 3.71 2.74
CA GLY A 148 -1.09 2.40 2.15
C GLY A 148 -2.39 1.80 2.67
N SER A 149 -3.18 2.57 3.42
CA SER A 149 -4.59 2.26 3.63
C SER A 149 -5.42 2.65 2.40
N TYR A 150 -6.60 2.07 2.26
CA TYR A 150 -7.51 2.40 1.17
C TYR A 150 -7.93 3.88 1.18
N GLU A 151 -8.15 4.44 2.36
CA GLU A 151 -8.58 5.82 2.54
C GLU A 151 -7.42 6.82 2.41
N GLU A 152 -6.19 6.39 2.70
CA GLU A 152 -4.95 7.16 2.82
C GLU A 152 -5.00 8.28 3.88
N SER A 153 -5.99 9.17 3.82
CA SER A 153 -6.18 10.29 4.73
C SER A 153 -7.65 10.65 4.90
N GLN A 154 -8.05 10.99 6.13
CA GLN A 154 -9.38 11.48 6.48
C GLN A 154 -9.28 12.72 7.36
N THR A 155 -10.16 13.69 7.13
CA THR A 155 -10.23 14.93 7.91
C THR A 155 -11.42 14.88 8.85
N LEU A 156 -11.21 15.29 10.09
CA LEU A 156 -12.24 15.41 11.11
C LEU A 156 -12.33 16.84 11.63
N SER A 157 -13.48 17.46 11.41
CA SER A 157 -13.81 18.78 11.95
C SER A 157 -14.47 18.63 13.32
N LEU A 158 -13.82 19.14 14.38
CA LEU A 158 -14.43 19.21 15.71
C LEU A 158 -15.29 20.48 15.82
N GLY A 159 -16.48 20.44 15.21
CA GLY A 159 -17.49 21.49 15.34
C GLY A 159 -18.26 21.45 16.67
N SER A 160 -18.98 22.51 17.00
CA SER A 160 -19.77 22.72 18.24
C SER A 160 -21.03 21.84 18.38
N SER A 161 -21.05 20.65 17.77
CA SER A 161 -22.21 19.76 17.77
C SER A 161 -22.18 18.77 18.94
N GLN A 162 -23.31 18.63 19.64
CA GLN A 162 -23.53 17.66 20.72
C GLN A 162 -23.64 16.20 20.22
N VAL A 163 -23.39 15.94 18.94
CA VAL A 163 -23.52 14.62 18.31
C VAL A 163 -22.19 13.86 18.47
N PRO A 164 -22.22 12.58 18.89
CA PRO A 164 -21.03 11.73 18.88
C PRO A 164 -20.47 11.66 17.45
N VAL A 165 -19.20 12.03 17.31
CA VAL A 165 -18.48 11.90 16.05
C VAL A 165 -18.39 10.42 15.69
N GLU A 166 -18.75 10.07 14.46
CA GLU A 166 -18.58 8.70 13.96
C GLU A 166 -17.09 8.32 13.95
N PRO A 167 -16.74 7.06 14.31
CA PRO A 167 -15.36 6.61 14.22
C PRO A 167 -14.83 6.70 12.79
N LEU A 168 -13.58 7.14 12.66
CA LEU A 168 -12.86 7.05 11.38
C LEU A 168 -12.40 5.60 11.20
N HIS A 169 -12.51 5.11 9.97
CA HIS A 169 -12.13 3.73 9.63
C HIS A 169 -11.04 3.77 8.55
N PHE A 170 -9.92 3.09 8.79
CA PHE A 170 -8.88 2.88 7.77
C PHE A 170 -8.72 1.39 7.48
N HIS A 171 -8.82 1.00 6.22
CA HIS A 171 -8.62 -0.38 5.79
C HIS A 171 -7.19 -0.53 5.27
N TYR A 172 -6.38 -1.33 5.94
CA TYR A 172 -4.96 -1.49 5.63
C TYR A 172 -4.55 -2.96 5.67
N ILE A 173 -3.42 -3.27 5.03
CA ILE A 173 -2.87 -4.63 5.06
C ILE A 173 -2.34 -4.91 6.48
N LYS A 174 -2.93 -5.90 7.16
CA LYS A 174 -2.76 -6.18 8.60
C LYS A 174 -1.31 -6.24 9.08
N TYR A 175 -0.42 -6.82 8.28
CA TYR A 175 0.99 -7.04 8.63
C TYR A 175 1.95 -6.10 7.90
N SER A 176 1.43 -5.08 7.21
CA SER A 176 2.26 -4.02 6.63
C SER A 176 2.78 -3.11 7.74
N PRO A 177 4.08 -2.74 7.73
CA PRO A 177 4.57 -1.69 8.60
C PRO A 177 3.94 -0.37 8.16
N SER A 178 2.98 0.12 8.94
CA SER A 178 2.27 1.37 8.71
C SER A 178 2.10 2.09 10.03
N ASP A 179 1.97 3.41 9.95
CA ASP A 179 1.75 4.29 11.09
C ASP A 179 0.49 5.13 10.88
N LEU A 180 -0.23 5.41 11.96
CA LEU A 180 -1.26 6.45 12.00
C LEU A 180 -0.58 7.79 12.29
N GLN A 181 -0.70 8.73 11.36
CA GLN A 181 -0.23 10.10 11.51
C GLN A 181 -1.42 11.02 11.77
N LEU A 182 -1.28 11.87 12.79
CA LEU A 182 -2.27 12.89 13.15
C LEU A 182 -1.62 14.27 13.08
N ALA A 183 -2.21 15.18 12.32
CA ALA A 183 -1.80 16.56 12.19
C ALA A 183 -3.00 17.51 12.23
N LEU A 184 -2.75 18.79 12.52
CA LEU A 184 -3.73 19.86 12.32
C LEU A 184 -3.81 20.22 10.84
N ALA A 185 -5.03 20.39 10.32
CA ALA A 185 -5.26 20.96 9.00
C ALA A 185 -5.08 22.48 9.09
N GLU A 186 -3.83 22.94 9.07
CA GLU A 186 -3.58 24.34 8.75
C GLU A 186 -3.91 24.54 7.26
N GLN A 187 -4.53 25.69 6.92
CA GLN A 187 -4.93 26.00 5.55
C GLN A 187 -3.80 25.68 4.57
N GLN A 188 -4.14 24.90 3.53
CA GLN A 188 -3.21 24.47 2.49
C GLN A 188 -2.18 25.55 2.16
N PRO A 189 -0.87 25.24 2.14
CA PRO A 189 0.02 26.06 1.36
C PRO A 189 -0.42 25.86 -0.08
N HIS A 190 -1.05 26.89 -0.65
CA HIS A 190 -1.30 27.01 -2.07
C HIS A 190 -0.10 26.49 -2.85
N SER A 191 -0.34 25.73 -3.91
CA SER A 191 0.71 25.14 -4.75
C SER A 191 1.78 26.19 -5.07
N CYS A 192 2.95 26.04 -4.48
CA CYS A 192 4.09 26.91 -4.76
C CYS A 192 5.19 26.05 -5.36
N SER A 193 5.28 26.14 -6.68
CA SER A 193 6.37 25.63 -7.47
C SER A 193 7.67 26.41 -7.18
N CYS A 194 8.75 25.65 -6.88
CA CYS A 194 10.18 26.00 -6.99
C CYS A 194 10.83 26.81 -5.83
N PRO A 195 12.19 26.90 -5.75
CA PRO A 195 13.20 25.82 -5.68
C PRO A 195 14.25 26.02 -4.56
N SER A 196 14.99 24.96 -4.24
CA SER A 196 16.29 24.90 -3.55
C SER A 196 16.42 25.29 -2.06
N GLY A 197 16.94 24.33 -1.30
CA GLY A 197 18.04 24.53 -0.35
C GLY A 197 17.79 25.41 0.87
N LYS A 198 17.09 24.86 1.87
CA LYS A 198 17.31 25.06 3.32
C LYS A 198 16.54 23.97 4.04
N GLU A 199 17.15 23.33 5.04
CA GLU A 199 16.45 22.48 6.00
C GLU A 199 15.26 23.27 6.55
N LYS A 200 14.05 22.96 6.06
CA LYS A 200 12.83 23.33 6.74
C LYS A 200 12.70 22.33 7.88
N THR A 201 13.02 22.77 9.08
CA THR A 201 12.48 22.16 10.28
C THR A 201 10.97 22.43 10.24
N ASP A 202 10.22 21.55 9.60
CA ASP A 202 8.75 21.59 9.59
C ASP A 202 8.29 21.31 11.02
N CYS A 203 8.02 22.39 11.75
CA CYS A 203 7.38 22.34 13.06
C CYS A 203 5.87 22.14 12.90
N HIS A 204 5.43 21.12 12.15
CA HIS A 204 4.07 20.64 12.23
C HIS A 204 4.08 19.54 13.30
N ALA A 205 3.43 19.79 14.44
CA ALA A 205 3.32 18.77 15.48
C ALA A 205 2.46 17.62 14.96
N SER A 206 3.12 16.62 14.36
CA SER A 206 2.48 15.39 13.90
C SER A 206 2.71 14.30 14.93
N LEU A 207 1.64 13.76 15.51
CA LEU A 207 1.73 12.52 16.29
C LEU A 207 1.82 11.35 15.31
N THR A 208 2.75 10.43 15.54
CA THR A 208 2.84 9.16 14.80
C THR A 208 2.64 8.00 15.75
N ILE A 209 1.67 7.13 15.48
CA ILE A 209 1.36 5.93 16.25
C ILE A 209 1.62 4.70 15.37
N PRO A 210 2.62 3.87 15.68
CA PRO A 210 2.84 2.62 14.96
C PRO A 210 1.68 1.65 15.14
N LEU A 211 1.17 1.08 14.05
CA LEU A 211 0.02 0.16 14.11
C LEU A 211 0.37 -1.17 14.80
N ASP A 212 1.66 -1.52 14.86
CA ASP A 212 2.17 -2.68 15.61
C ASP A 212 2.04 -2.50 17.15
N SER A 213 1.76 -1.27 17.63
CA SER A 213 1.62 -0.93 19.06
C SER A 213 0.17 -0.89 19.56
N LEU A 214 -0.79 -1.38 18.77
CA LEU A 214 -2.23 -1.33 19.10
C LEU A 214 -2.67 -2.47 20.06
N PRO A 215 -3.75 -2.28 20.84
CA PRO A 215 -4.63 -1.09 20.90
C PRO A 215 -3.98 0.07 21.65
N PHE A 216 -4.30 1.29 21.23
CA PHE A 216 -3.76 2.51 21.80
C PHE A 216 -4.89 3.36 22.40
N LYS A 217 -4.74 3.79 23.65
CA LYS A 217 -5.70 4.66 24.33
C LYS A 217 -4.96 5.66 25.20
N GLU A 218 -4.82 6.89 24.71
CA GLU A 218 -4.10 7.92 25.45
C GLU A 218 -4.58 9.33 25.07
N LYS A 219 -4.34 10.27 25.99
CA LYS A 219 -4.57 11.69 25.77
C LYS A 219 -3.37 12.28 25.05
N VAL A 220 -3.60 12.80 23.84
CA VAL A 220 -2.54 13.32 22.99
C VAL A 220 -2.64 14.82 22.89
N THR A 221 -1.52 15.50 23.11
CA THR A 221 -1.38 16.92 22.80
C THR A 221 -0.96 17.08 21.34
N VAL A 222 -1.85 17.63 20.50
CA VAL A 222 -1.61 17.81 19.05
C VAL A 222 -1.00 19.18 18.76
N ALA A 223 -1.30 20.19 19.58
CA ALA A 223 -0.68 21.50 19.52
C ALA A 223 -0.64 22.18 20.88
N LYS A 224 -0.01 23.35 20.95
CA LYS A 224 0.07 24.14 22.19
C LYS A 224 -1.35 24.43 22.69
N ASP A 225 -1.68 23.88 23.87
CA ASP A 225 -3.00 23.93 24.52
C ASP A 225 -4.13 23.11 23.88
N GLU A 226 -3.82 22.19 22.95
CA GLU A 226 -4.82 21.32 22.31
C GLU A 226 -4.57 19.86 22.62
N THR A 227 -5.48 19.28 23.39
CA THR A 227 -5.43 17.88 23.78
C THR A 227 -6.68 17.15 23.34
N ILE A 228 -6.49 16.02 22.68
CA ILE A 228 -7.56 15.12 22.24
C ILE A 228 -7.37 13.77 22.93
N ASP A 229 -8.47 13.18 23.40
CA ASP A 229 -8.46 11.80 23.87
C ASP A 229 -8.67 10.87 22.67
N LEU A 230 -7.63 10.12 22.32
CA LEU A 230 -7.66 9.18 21.20
C LEU A 230 -7.82 7.75 21.70
N LEU A 231 -8.77 7.05 21.11
CA LEU A 231 -8.90 5.60 21.24
C LEU A 231 -8.74 4.99 19.85
N VAL A 232 -7.68 4.22 19.67
CA VAL A 232 -7.34 3.56 18.41
C VAL A 232 -7.30 2.06 18.64
N LYS A 233 -8.07 1.31 17.86
CA LYS A 233 -8.08 -0.15 17.89
C LYS A 233 -8.03 -0.70 16.48
N SER A 234 -7.35 -1.82 16.30
CA SER A 234 -7.36 -2.57 15.05
C SER A 234 -8.24 -3.80 15.21
N ASN A 235 -9.15 -4.00 14.26
CA ASN A 235 -10.04 -5.16 14.20
C ASN A 235 -9.73 -5.97 12.94
N ASP A 236 -9.84 -7.28 13.04
CA ASP A 236 -9.74 -8.18 11.89
C ASP A 236 -10.93 -7.98 10.96
N TRP A 237 -10.67 -7.76 9.67
CA TRP A 237 -11.73 -7.68 8.67
C TRP A 237 -12.15 -9.10 8.26
N SER A 238 -13.16 -9.63 8.95
CA SER A 238 -13.65 -11.00 8.77
C SER A 238 -14.72 -11.16 7.69
N LYS A 239 -15.03 -10.12 6.91
CA LYS A 239 -16.02 -10.23 5.83
C LYS A 239 -15.49 -11.07 4.69
N ASN A 240 -16.38 -11.88 4.10
CA ASN A 240 -16.10 -12.54 2.83
C ASN A 240 -15.81 -11.48 1.76
N LEU A 241 -15.02 -11.86 0.76
CA LEU A 241 -14.75 -11.01 -0.39
C LEU A 241 -16.06 -10.79 -1.17
N ASP A 242 -16.35 -9.52 -1.47
CA ASP A 242 -17.41 -9.15 -2.42
C ASP A 242 -17.03 -9.52 -3.87
N VAL A 243 -15.75 -9.83 -4.09
CA VAL A 243 -15.20 -10.28 -5.37
C VAL A 243 -15.01 -11.79 -5.35
N ARG A 244 -15.60 -12.48 -6.34
CA ARG A 244 -15.45 -13.92 -6.51
C ARG A 244 -14.11 -14.24 -7.19
N LEU A 245 -13.24 -14.93 -6.47
CA LEU A 245 -11.94 -15.40 -6.96
C LEU A 245 -12.05 -16.87 -7.42
N GLU A 246 -12.82 -17.14 -8.46
CA GLU A 246 -12.98 -18.49 -9.04
C GLU A 246 -12.94 -18.42 -10.56
N PHE A 247 -12.32 -19.43 -11.21
CA PHE A 247 -12.31 -19.55 -12.66
C PHE A 247 -13.57 -20.22 -13.22
N ASP A 248 -14.29 -20.96 -12.38
CA ASP A 248 -15.50 -21.66 -12.79
C ASP A 248 -16.71 -20.73 -12.92
N LEU A 249 -17.78 -21.24 -13.53
CA LEU A 249 -19.08 -20.57 -13.55
C LEU A 249 -19.65 -20.41 -12.14
N CYS A 250 -20.31 -19.28 -11.90
CA CYS A 250 -20.95 -19.04 -10.59
C CYS A 250 -22.12 -19.99 -10.38
N MET A 251 -22.55 -20.12 -9.14
CA MET A 251 -23.65 -21.02 -8.79
C MET A 251 -24.93 -20.63 -9.55
N GLU A 252 -25.19 -19.33 -9.68
CA GLU A 252 -26.32 -18.77 -10.40
C GLU A 252 -26.29 -19.16 -11.88
N GLU A 253 -25.12 -19.10 -12.52
CA GLU A 253 -24.95 -19.47 -13.92
C GLU A 253 -25.02 -20.99 -14.12
N LYS A 254 -24.41 -21.79 -13.22
CA LYS A 254 -24.56 -23.26 -13.21
C LYS A 254 -26.04 -23.65 -13.13
N ASN A 255 -26.80 -22.99 -12.25
CA ASN A 255 -28.24 -23.18 -12.10
C ASN A 255 -29.02 -22.75 -13.37
N PHE A 256 -28.63 -21.64 -13.98
CA PHE A 256 -29.20 -21.20 -15.26
C PHE A 256 -28.96 -22.23 -16.36
N LEU A 257 -27.73 -22.73 -16.51
CA LEU A 257 -27.39 -23.73 -17.52
C LEU A 257 -28.17 -25.03 -17.34
N GLN A 258 -28.31 -25.53 -16.10
CA GLN A 258 -29.13 -26.71 -15.82
C GLN A 258 -30.59 -26.53 -16.26
N LYS A 259 -31.17 -25.35 -15.98
CA LYS A 259 -32.53 -25.02 -16.46
C LYS A 259 -32.56 -24.92 -17.99
N ARG A 260 -31.58 -24.25 -18.59
CA ARG A 260 -31.53 -23.97 -20.03
C ARG A 260 -31.33 -25.24 -20.86
N ARG A 261 -30.50 -26.19 -20.40
CA ARG A 261 -30.26 -27.47 -21.09
C ARG A 261 -31.54 -28.24 -21.35
N LYS A 262 -32.50 -28.25 -20.42
CA LYS A 262 -33.81 -28.91 -20.62
C LYS A 262 -34.59 -28.32 -21.79
N PHE A 263 -34.58 -27.00 -21.94
CA PHE A 263 -35.23 -26.32 -23.07
C PHE A 263 -34.50 -26.60 -24.38
N VAL A 264 -33.17 -26.59 -24.36
CA VAL A 264 -32.32 -26.84 -25.53
C VAL A 264 -32.47 -28.29 -26.00
N ALA A 265 -32.49 -29.26 -25.10
CA ALA A 265 -32.71 -30.67 -25.38
C ALA A 265 -34.01 -30.90 -26.17
N SER A 266 -35.11 -30.31 -25.68
CA SER A 266 -36.43 -30.38 -26.32
C SER A 266 -36.44 -29.72 -27.70
N ALA A 267 -35.82 -28.53 -27.82
CA ALA A 267 -35.71 -27.83 -29.10
C ALA A 267 -34.86 -28.60 -30.12
N LEU A 268 -33.72 -29.16 -29.72
CA LEU A 268 -32.84 -29.96 -30.58
C LEU A 268 -33.51 -31.25 -31.04
N LYS A 269 -34.19 -31.97 -30.14
CA LYS A 269 -34.97 -33.17 -30.50
C LYS A 269 -35.96 -32.88 -31.61
N LYS A 270 -36.70 -31.77 -31.50
CA LYS A 270 -37.69 -31.36 -32.49
C LYS A 270 -37.04 -30.91 -33.80
N ALA A 271 -36.00 -30.08 -33.74
CA ALA A 271 -35.35 -29.54 -34.93
C ALA A 271 -34.64 -30.62 -35.77
N LEU A 272 -34.03 -31.60 -35.10
CA LEU A 272 -33.26 -32.68 -35.74
C LEU A 272 -34.05 -33.98 -35.91
N ASN A 273 -35.34 -34.00 -35.52
CA ASN A 273 -36.20 -35.18 -35.54
C ASN A 273 -35.58 -36.41 -34.84
N LEU A 274 -35.01 -36.20 -33.65
CA LEU A 274 -34.35 -37.27 -32.90
C LEU A 274 -35.37 -38.26 -32.34
N LYS A 275 -35.05 -39.56 -32.41
CA LYS A 275 -35.95 -40.64 -31.97
C LYS A 275 -36.10 -40.76 -30.45
N ARG A 276 -35.10 -40.29 -29.68
CA ARG A 276 -35.07 -40.35 -28.21
C ARG A 276 -34.81 -38.97 -27.61
N ASP A 277 -35.12 -38.82 -26.33
CA ASP A 277 -34.76 -37.62 -25.56
C ASP A 277 -33.26 -37.59 -25.28
N LEU A 278 -32.68 -36.39 -25.32
CA LEU A 278 -31.28 -36.13 -24.98
C LEU A 278 -31.12 -36.06 -23.46
N GLN A 279 -30.07 -36.68 -22.94
CA GLN A 279 -29.66 -36.58 -21.53
C GLN A 279 -28.87 -35.29 -21.27
N ASP A 280 -28.79 -34.84 -20.02
CA ASP A 280 -28.14 -33.57 -19.64
C ASP A 280 -26.66 -33.43 -20.06
N HIS A 281 -25.96 -34.54 -20.29
CA HIS A 281 -24.57 -34.57 -20.75
C HIS A 281 -24.45 -34.69 -22.28
N GLU A 282 -25.55 -34.97 -22.98
CA GLU A 282 -25.65 -35.02 -24.44
C GLU A 282 -26.08 -33.65 -25.03
N VAL A 283 -26.37 -32.67 -24.16
CA VAL A 283 -26.87 -31.32 -24.49
C VAL A 283 -25.80 -30.27 -24.25
#